data_AF-B4FWX4-F1
#
_entry.id   AF-B4FWX4-F1
#
_cell.length_a   1.000
_cell.length_b   1.000
_cell.length_c   1.000
_cell.angle_alpha   90.00
_cell.angle_beta   90.00
_cell.angle_gamma   90.00
#
_symmetry.space_group_name_H-M   'P 1'
#
loop_
_entity.id
_entity.type
_entity.pdbx_description
1 polymer ?
#
loop_
_entity_poly.entity_id
_entity_poly.type
_entity_poly.pdbx_seq_one_letter_code
_entity_poly.pdbx_strand_id
1 'polypeptide(L)'
;MINRSFVLQNAAFLVNSLGIDIVDSLTTALSAAGFDNHPTKEVLIKSKDSDVLVKLKQQKTKCKLVYTLPSGIGDASNSSLKDIKKFAEYVAVDSKSVFTLSSDFIIRQNSLVQDLQSAGLALYAEVFQNEFVAQPLDFFGDETVEINYYIQSFNLSGIITDFPKTVRRYKRNTCTVLGKDMPSYMQPPQAGSLAQFLQTFKTQPPSLPPMSTLNSSSVEEPPLPTVALRSVSDGSASGATKTPGTPSDAPTATVNAGMLLVMVFTALLI
;
A
#
# COMPACT_ATOMS: atom_id res chain seq x y z
N MET A 1 7.40 -0.43 -18.94
CA MET A 1 8.50 -0.15 -17.97
C MET A 1 8.30 -1.02 -16.74
N ILE A 2 9.37 -1.54 -16.14
CA ILE A 2 9.32 -2.25 -14.86
C ILE A 2 9.58 -1.20 -13.78
N ASN A 3 8.54 -0.76 -13.07
CA ASN A 3 8.71 0.12 -11.93
C ASN A 3 9.06 -0.72 -10.71
N ARG A 4 10.11 -0.31 -9.97
CA ARG A 4 10.49 -0.93 -8.71
C ARG A 4 9.76 -0.21 -7.58
N SER A 5 8.99 -0.95 -6.79
CA SER A 5 8.33 -0.41 -5.61
C SER A 5 8.93 -1.00 -4.33
N PHE A 6 9.21 -0.13 -3.36
CA PHE A 6 9.62 -0.51 -2.01
C PHE A 6 8.47 -0.26 -1.04
N VAL A 7 8.27 -1.15 -0.07
CA VAL A 7 7.23 -1.01 0.97
C VAL A 7 7.91 -0.81 2.32
N LEU A 8 7.59 0.29 2.99
CA LEU A 8 8.04 0.59 4.36
C LEU A 8 6.88 0.42 5.34
N GLN A 9 7.16 -0.23 6.48
CA GLN A 9 6.20 -0.44 7.56
C GLN A 9 6.91 -0.46 8.91
N ASN A 10 6.24 0.02 9.94
CA ASN A 10 6.67 -0.03 11.35
C ASN A 10 7.97 0.75 11.60
N ALA A 11 8.19 1.88 10.93
CA ALA A 11 9.44 2.62 11.01
C ALA A 11 9.78 3.10 12.43
N ALA A 12 8.80 3.64 13.15
CA ALA A 12 9.00 4.07 14.53
C ALA A 12 9.42 2.93 15.47
N PHE A 13 8.87 1.72 15.27
CA PHE A 13 9.27 0.53 16.02
C PHE A 13 10.72 0.12 15.70
N LEU A 14 11.11 0.11 14.43
CA LEU A 14 12.48 -0.24 14.02
C LEU A 14 13.52 0.70 14.64
N VAL A 15 13.21 2.00 14.71
CA VAL A 15 14.10 2.96 15.37
C VAL A 15 14.13 2.74 16.88
N ASN A 16 12.97 2.69 17.54
CA ASN A 16 12.91 2.62 19.01
C ASN A 16 13.41 1.28 19.56
N SER A 17 13.07 0.17 18.92
CA SER A 17 13.36 -1.17 19.43
C SER A 17 14.69 -1.72 18.90
N LEU A 18 15.08 -1.37 17.67
CA LEU A 18 16.27 -1.92 17.02
C LEU A 18 17.36 -0.89 16.75
N GLY A 19 17.10 0.41 16.93
CA GLY A 19 18.04 1.48 16.59
C GLY A 19 18.26 1.62 15.08
N ILE A 20 17.34 1.10 14.26
CA ILE A 20 17.47 1.10 12.80
C ILE A 20 16.66 2.26 12.22
N ASP A 21 17.36 3.21 11.61
CA ASP A 21 16.73 4.24 10.78
C ASP A 21 16.50 3.69 9.37
N ILE A 22 15.29 3.18 9.13
CA ILE A 22 14.95 2.58 7.84
C ILE A 22 14.93 3.60 6.70
N VAL A 23 14.62 4.86 7.00
CA VAL A 23 14.57 5.93 5.99
C VAL A 23 15.98 6.25 5.52
N ASP A 24 16.91 6.48 6.45
CA ASP A 24 18.31 6.78 6.10
C ASP A 24 18.98 5.59 5.43
N SER A 25 18.70 4.36 5.90
CA SER A 25 19.19 3.13 5.29
C SER A 25 18.71 2.97 3.84
N LEU A 26 17.42 3.23 3.59
CA LEU A 26 16.83 3.18 2.25
C LEU A 26 17.43 4.25 1.34
N THR A 27 17.51 5.50 1.80
CA THR A 27 18.08 6.61 1.01
C THR A 27 19.54 6.31 0.64
N THR A 28 20.33 5.80 1.58
CA THR A 28 21.72 5.39 1.33
C THR A 28 21.81 4.27 0.29
N ALA A 29 20.97 3.23 0.43
CA ALA A 29 20.94 2.12 -0.50
C ALA A 29 20.50 2.52 -1.92
N LEU A 30 19.50 3.40 -2.04
CA LEU A 30 19.04 3.93 -3.32
C LEU A 30 20.12 4.77 -4.00
N SER A 31 20.84 5.58 -3.24
CA SER A 31 21.97 6.37 -3.71
C SER A 31 23.10 5.50 -4.22
N ALA A 32 23.51 4.50 -3.41
CA ALA A 32 24.56 3.55 -3.77
C ALA A 32 24.20 2.71 -5.01
N ALA A 33 22.93 2.39 -5.21
CA ALA A 33 22.42 1.72 -6.40
C ALA A 33 22.28 2.65 -7.63
N GLY A 34 22.61 3.93 -7.49
CA GLY A 34 22.62 4.92 -8.56
C GLY A 34 21.24 5.47 -8.94
N PHE A 35 20.20 5.26 -8.13
CA PHE A 35 18.86 5.78 -8.44
C PHE A 35 18.76 7.31 -8.35
N ASP A 36 19.69 7.97 -7.65
CA ASP A 36 19.73 9.44 -7.56
C ASP A 36 20.23 10.12 -8.85
N ASN A 37 20.92 9.37 -9.72
CA ASN A 37 21.68 9.89 -10.86
C ASN A 37 21.06 9.56 -12.23
N HIS A 38 19.93 8.85 -12.27
CA HIS A 38 19.30 8.41 -13.51
C HIS A 38 17.84 8.86 -13.62
N PRO A 39 17.52 9.92 -14.39
CA PRO A 39 16.16 10.44 -14.53
C PRO A 39 15.20 9.47 -15.25
N THR A 40 15.71 8.39 -15.84
CA THR A 40 14.92 7.42 -16.62
C THR A 40 14.40 6.23 -15.80
N LYS A 41 14.84 6.07 -14.55
CA LYS A 41 14.39 4.99 -13.66
C LYS A 41 13.47 5.55 -12.60
N GLU A 42 12.17 5.39 -12.83
CA GLU A 42 11.15 5.76 -11.86
C GLU A 42 11.11 4.74 -10.71
N VAL A 43 11.28 5.23 -9.47
CA VAL A 43 11.16 4.43 -8.25
C VAL A 43 9.99 4.96 -7.45
N LEU A 44 9.13 4.05 -6.99
CA LEU A 44 8.03 4.36 -6.08
C LEU A 44 8.36 3.83 -4.69
N ILE A 45 8.22 4.69 -3.68
CA ILE A 45 8.34 4.29 -2.27
C ILE A 45 6.94 4.36 -1.68
N LYS A 46 6.43 3.21 -1.24
CA LYS A 46 5.12 3.04 -0.64
C LYS A 46 5.25 2.89 0.86
N SER A 47 4.42 3.61 1.63
CA SER A 47 4.36 3.49 3.09
C SER A 47 2.92 3.63 3.58
N LYS A 48 2.61 2.92 4.67
CA LYS A 48 1.41 3.16 5.48
C LYS A 48 1.64 4.27 6.50
N ASP A 49 2.89 4.43 6.94
CA ASP A 49 3.30 5.42 7.92
C ASP A 49 3.53 6.75 7.17
N SER A 50 2.79 7.81 7.54
CA SER A 50 2.86 9.12 6.88
C SER A 50 4.12 9.89 7.30
N ASP A 51 4.61 9.68 8.53
CA ASP A 51 5.83 10.28 9.06
C ASP A 51 7.08 9.89 8.24
N VAL A 52 7.12 8.65 7.72
CA VAL A 52 8.12 8.12 6.80
C VAL A 52 8.12 8.90 5.50
N LEU A 53 6.94 9.12 4.90
CA LEU A 53 6.82 9.85 3.64
C LEU A 53 7.15 11.33 3.82
N VAL A 54 6.76 11.92 4.95
CA VAL A 54 7.14 13.28 5.33
C VAL A 54 8.65 13.40 5.46
N LYS A 55 9.32 12.49 6.18
CA LYS A 55 10.78 12.50 6.33
C LYS A 55 11.49 12.35 4.99
N LEU A 56 11.07 11.40 4.15
CA LEU A 56 11.61 11.21 2.80
C LEU A 56 11.46 12.46 1.92
N LYS A 57 10.32 13.14 2.00
CA LYS A 57 10.09 14.40 1.27
C LYS A 57 10.96 15.54 1.80
N GLN A 58 11.15 15.65 3.12
CA GLN A 58 12.05 16.62 3.74
C GLN A 58 13.52 16.38 3.34
N GLN A 59 13.93 15.12 3.17
CA GLN A 59 15.23 14.73 2.63
C GLN A 59 15.37 14.98 1.11
N LYS A 60 14.34 15.56 0.47
CA LYS A 60 14.31 15.90 -0.97
C LYS A 60 14.57 14.69 -1.88
N THR A 61 14.00 13.54 -1.52
CA THR A 61 14.07 12.35 -2.37
C THR A 61 13.53 12.65 -3.78
N LYS A 62 14.17 12.04 -4.78
CA LYS A 62 13.71 12.07 -6.19
C LYS A 62 12.70 10.96 -6.49
N CYS A 63 12.49 10.04 -5.57
CA CYS A 63 11.53 8.95 -5.72
C CYS A 63 10.09 9.47 -5.59
N LYS A 64 9.17 8.81 -6.28
CA LYS A 64 7.74 9.10 -6.13
C LYS A 64 7.21 8.45 -4.86
N LEU A 65 6.44 9.21 -4.10
CA LEU A 65 5.92 8.77 -2.80
C LEU A 65 4.46 8.33 -2.93
N VAL A 66 4.17 7.13 -2.43
CA VAL A 66 2.86 6.48 -2.46
C VAL A 66 2.38 6.27 -1.03
N TYR A 67 1.28 6.92 -0.65
CA TYR A 67 0.64 6.67 0.64
C TYR A 67 -0.37 5.51 0.53
N THR A 68 -0.21 4.47 1.33
CA THR A 68 -1.19 3.38 1.41
C THR A 68 -2.30 3.77 2.38
N LEU A 69 -3.54 3.85 1.89
CA LEU A 69 -4.68 4.12 2.76
C LEU A 69 -4.98 2.94 3.67
N PRO A 70 -5.58 3.20 4.85
CA PRO A 70 -6.24 2.15 5.62
C PRO A 70 -7.32 1.45 4.78
N SER A 71 -7.43 0.13 4.92
CA SER A 71 -8.52 -0.64 4.32
C SER A 71 -9.87 -0.31 4.96
N GLY A 72 -10.97 -0.51 4.23
CA GLY A 72 -12.33 -0.35 4.78
C GLY A 72 -12.80 1.10 4.88
N ILE A 73 -12.07 2.03 4.27
CA ILE A 73 -12.48 3.42 4.10
C ILE A 73 -13.38 3.54 2.85
N GLY A 74 -14.48 4.28 2.95
CA GLY A 74 -15.43 4.49 1.85
C GLY A 74 -15.43 5.91 1.25
N ASP A 75 -14.93 6.90 1.98
CA ASP A 75 -14.85 8.28 1.51
C ASP A 75 -13.71 9.02 2.21
N ALA A 76 -13.39 10.24 1.77
CA ALA A 76 -12.32 11.04 2.35
C ALA A 76 -12.74 12.49 2.57
N SER A 77 -12.44 13.02 3.76
CA SER A 77 -12.68 14.42 4.08
C SER A 77 -11.68 15.34 3.35
N ASN A 78 -12.12 16.55 2.99
CA ASN A 78 -11.28 17.55 2.33
C ASN A 78 -9.98 17.88 3.09
N SER A 79 -10.01 17.82 4.43
CA SER A 79 -8.82 18.06 5.25
C SER A 79 -7.82 16.91 5.11
N SER A 80 -8.28 15.65 5.19
CA SER A 80 -7.41 14.48 5.01
C SER A 80 -6.73 14.46 3.65
N LEU A 81 -7.46 14.83 2.59
CA LEU A 81 -6.93 14.93 1.22
C LEU A 81 -5.84 16.01 1.09
N LYS A 82 -6.04 17.15 1.75
CA LYS A 82 -5.02 18.21 1.83
C LYS A 82 -3.78 17.75 2.60
N ASP A 83 -3.96 16.98 3.66
CA ASP A 83 -2.85 16.47 4.47
C ASP A 83 -2.01 15.47 3.69
N ILE A 84 -2.64 14.52 3.00
CA ILE A 84 -1.93 13.56 2.12
C ILE A 84 -1.10 14.30 1.07
N LYS A 85 -1.68 15.31 0.42
CA LYS A 85 -0.97 16.09 -0.62
C LYS A 85 0.29 16.80 -0.12
N LYS A 86 0.42 17.05 1.19
CA LYS A 86 1.64 17.64 1.75
C LYS A 86 2.84 16.72 1.59
N PHE A 87 2.65 15.39 1.53
CA PHE A 87 3.76 14.42 1.51
C PHE A 87 3.72 13.38 0.39
N ALA A 88 2.58 13.14 -0.25
CA ALA A 88 2.46 12.14 -1.32
C ALA A 88 1.81 12.70 -2.59
N GLU A 89 2.24 12.18 -3.74
CA GLU A 89 1.64 12.44 -5.06
C GLU A 89 0.71 11.30 -5.48
N TYR A 90 0.97 10.10 -4.97
CA TYR A 90 0.25 8.88 -5.29
C TYR A 90 -0.37 8.28 -4.04
N VAL A 91 -1.47 7.58 -4.23
CA VAL A 91 -2.16 6.84 -3.17
C VAL A 91 -2.42 5.42 -3.63
N ALA A 92 -2.17 4.45 -2.75
CA ALA A 92 -2.57 3.07 -2.95
C ALA A 92 -3.88 2.81 -2.20
N VAL A 93 -4.90 2.38 -2.94
CA VAL A 93 -6.26 2.13 -2.45
C VAL A 93 -6.52 0.63 -2.53
N ASP A 94 -6.95 0.04 -1.42
CA ASP A 94 -7.42 -1.34 -1.39
C ASP A 94 -8.63 -1.52 -2.31
N SER A 95 -8.63 -2.57 -3.13
CA SER A 95 -9.71 -2.85 -4.08
C SER A 95 -11.08 -2.86 -3.38
N LYS A 96 -11.20 -3.47 -2.21
CA LYS A 96 -12.47 -3.57 -1.47
C LYS A 96 -12.98 -2.23 -0.94
N SER A 97 -12.10 -1.25 -0.74
CA SER A 97 -12.48 0.10 -0.33
C SER A 97 -13.26 0.89 -1.41
N VAL A 98 -13.28 0.40 -2.65
CA VAL A 98 -14.04 1.01 -3.75
C VAL A 98 -15.53 0.71 -3.66
N PHE A 99 -15.93 -0.32 -2.91
CA PHE A 99 -17.32 -0.77 -2.82
C PHE A 99 -17.76 -0.96 -1.39
N THR A 100 -19.05 -0.78 -1.16
CA THR A 100 -19.71 -1.32 0.04
C THR A 100 -20.26 -2.70 -0.31
N LEU A 101 -19.82 -3.73 0.42
CA LEU A 101 -20.18 -5.12 0.17
C LEU A 101 -21.13 -5.68 1.25
N SER A 102 -22.15 -6.45 0.86
CA SER A 102 -22.95 -7.28 1.77
C SER A 102 -22.99 -8.71 1.27
N SER A 103 -22.54 -9.67 2.08
CA SER A 103 -22.41 -11.08 1.65
C SER A 103 -21.72 -11.21 0.28
N ASP A 104 -20.64 -10.45 0.09
CA ASP A 104 -19.84 -10.34 -1.15
C ASP A 104 -20.55 -9.78 -2.39
N PHE A 105 -21.81 -9.34 -2.27
CA PHE A 105 -22.48 -8.54 -3.30
C PHE A 105 -22.08 -7.08 -3.17
N ILE A 106 -21.80 -6.42 -4.30
CA ILE A 106 -21.65 -4.97 -4.33
C ILE A 106 -23.03 -4.34 -4.10
N ILE A 107 -23.18 -3.56 -3.03
CA ILE A 107 -24.43 -2.84 -2.75
C ILE A 107 -24.38 -1.42 -3.33
N ARG A 108 -23.21 -0.80 -3.29
CA ARG A 108 -22.96 0.51 -3.88
C ARG A 108 -21.47 0.71 -4.12
N GLN A 109 -21.16 1.57 -5.07
CA GLN A 109 -19.83 2.13 -5.23
C GLN A 109 -19.63 3.28 -4.23
N ASN A 110 -18.43 3.34 -3.66
CA ASN A 110 -18.01 4.36 -2.70
C ASN A 110 -17.46 5.61 -3.42
N SER A 111 -17.42 6.76 -2.75
CA SER A 111 -16.89 8.01 -3.34
C SER A 111 -15.38 8.15 -3.24
N LEU A 112 -14.70 7.34 -2.42
CA LEU A 112 -13.27 7.46 -2.13
C LEU A 112 -12.39 7.70 -3.37
N VAL A 113 -12.58 6.93 -4.45
CA VAL A 113 -11.79 7.07 -5.68
C VAL A 113 -12.00 8.44 -6.33
N GLN A 114 -13.25 8.91 -6.37
CA GLN A 114 -13.59 10.22 -6.91
C GLN A 114 -13.05 11.35 -6.03
N ASP A 115 -13.14 11.20 -4.70
CA ASP A 115 -12.63 12.18 -3.73
C ASP A 115 -11.10 12.37 -3.91
N LEU A 116 -10.36 11.27 -4.01
CA LEU A 116 -8.91 11.29 -4.22
C LEU A 116 -8.52 11.88 -5.59
N GLN A 117 -9.21 11.49 -6.67
CA GLN A 117 -8.93 12.00 -8.02
C GLN A 117 -9.27 13.49 -8.13
N SER A 118 -10.37 13.93 -7.53
CA SER A 118 -10.77 15.35 -7.48
C SER A 118 -9.79 16.18 -6.68
N ALA A 119 -9.20 15.59 -5.64
CA ALA A 119 -8.08 16.19 -4.94
C ALA A 119 -6.81 16.23 -5.78
N GLY A 120 -6.71 15.56 -6.93
CA GLY A 120 -5.52 15.53 -7.80
C GLY A 120 -4.44 14.56 -7.33
N LEU A 121 -4.82 13.50 -6.61
CA LEU A 121 -3.94 12.40 -6.23
C LEU A 121 -4.00 11.30 -7.30
N ALA A 122 -2.83 10.80 -7.69
CA ALA A 122 -2.73 9.71 -8.65
C ALA A 122 -2.91 8.35 -7.95
N LEU A 123 -3.65 7.41 -8.56
CA LEU A 123 -4.13 6.22 -7.84
C LEU A 123 -3.48 4.93 -8.32
N TYR A 124 -3.00 4.14 -7.36
CA TYR A 124 -2.80 2.71 -7.53
C TYR A 124 -3.94 1.98 -6.83
N ALA A 125 -4.49 0.95 -7.48
CA ALA A 125 -5.36 0.01 -6.79
C ALA A 125 -4.53 -1.21 -6.36
N GLU A 126 -4.78 -1.75 -5.17
CA GLU A 126 -4.05 -2.89 -4.63
C GLU A 126 -4.94 -3.99 -4.08
N VAL A 127 -4.35 -5.18 -3.89
CA VAL A 127 -5.02 -6.41 -3.45
C VAL A 127 -5.97 -6.95 -4.52
N PHE A 128 -5.40 -7.28 -5.69
CA PHE A 128 -6.06 -8.11 -6.70
C PHE A 128 -5.55 -9.53 -6.58
N GLN A 129 -6.49 -10.46 -6.48
CA GLN A 129 -6.27 -11.88 -6.22
C GLN A 129 -6.87 -12.71 -7.35
N ASN A 130 -6.27 -13.85 -7.66
CA ASN A 130 -6.77 -14.76 -8.69
C ASN A 130 -7.71 -15.83 -8.10
N GLU A 131 -7.76 -15.95 -6.78
CA GLU A 131 -8.59 -16.90 -6.07
C GLU A 131 -10.07 -16.57 -6.30
N PHE A 132 -10.85 -17.59 -6.68
CA PHE A 132 -12.27 -17.45 -7.07
C PHE A 132 -13.16 -16.76 -6.02
N VAL A 133 -12.82 -16.87 -4.73
CA VAL A 133 -13.60 -16.31 -3.61
C VAL A 133 -13.10 -14.93 -3.15
N ALA A 134 -12.08 -14.37 -3.82
CA ALA A 134 -11.47 -13.13 -3.37
C ALA A 134 -12.22 -11.88 -3.85
N GLN A 135 -12.86 -11.97 -5.03
CA GLN A 135 -13.55 -10.86 -5.67
C GLN A 135 -15.03 -10.81 -5.25
N PRO A 136 -15.65 -9.63 -5.24
CA PRO A 136 -17.10 -9.51 -5.18
C PRO A 136 -17.82 -10.37 -6.23
N LEU A 137 -18.99 -10.90 -5.88
CA LEU A 137 -19.78 -11.79 -6.73
C LEU A 137 -20.16 -11.15 -8.07
N ASP A 138 -20.28 -9.82 -8.11
CA ASP A 138 -20.53 -9.02 -9.33
C ASP A 138 -19.44 -9.20 -10.41
N PHE A 139 -18.26 -9.72 -10.05
CA PHE A 139 -17.19 -10.05 -11.00
C PHE A 139 -17.16 -11.53 -11.39
N PHE A 140 -18.12 -12.33 -10.92
CA PHE A 140 -18.30 -13.74 -11.28
C PHE A 140 -17.07 -14.63 -11.02
N GLY A 141 -16.23 -14.23 -10.06
CA GLY A 141 -14.99 -14.93 -9.72
C GLY A 141 -13.92 -14.89 -10.81
N ASP A 142 -14.02 -13.97 -11.79
CA ASP A 142 -13.04 -13.78 -12.85
C ASP A 142 -12.16 -12.55 -12.57
N GLU A 143 -10.88 -12.79 -12.38
CA GLU A 143 -9.89 -11.75 -12.06
C GLU A 143 -9.69 -10.76 -13.21
N THR A 144 -9.93 -11.18 -14.45
CA THR A 144 -9.85 -10.32 -15.64
C THR A 144 -11.01 -9.35 -15.67
N VAL A 145 -12.20 -9.79 -15.28
CA VAL A 145 -13.41 -8.96 -15.22
C VAL A 145 -13.25 -7.89 -14.15
N GLU A 146 -12.74 -8.25 -12.96
CA GLU A 146 -12.41 -7.29 -11.91
C GLU A 146 -11.38 -6.27 -12.41
N ILE A 147 -10.23 -6.71 -12.94
CA ILE A 147 -9.19 -5.81 -13.47
C ILE A 147 -9.77 -4.88 -14.55
N ASN A 148 -10.61 -5.41 -15.46
CA ASN A 148 -11.25 -4.63 -16.50
C ASN A 148 -12.14 -3.52 -15.93
N TYR A 149 -12.95 -3.86 -14.92
CA TYR A 149 -13.79 -2.88 -14.23
C TYR A 149 -12.94 -1.72 -13.70
N TYR A 150 -11.89 -2.01 -12.94
CA TYR A 150 -11.08 -0.96 -12.32
C TYR A 150 -10.37 -0.07 -13.36
N ILE A 151 -9.89 -0.66 -14.46
CA ILE A 151 -9.19 0.09 -15.50
C ILE A 151 -10.14 0.94 -16.35
N GLN A 152 -11.35 0.44 -16.64
CA GLN A 152 -12.34 1.18 -17.43
C GLN A 152 -13.07 2.24 -16.61
N SER A 153 -13.34 1.96 -15.32
CA SER A 153 -14.12 2.85 -14.46
C SER A 153 -13.27 3.92 -13.76
N PHE A 154 -11.97 3.68 -13.60
CA PHE A 154 -11.10 4.60 -12.86
C PHE A 154 -9.82 4.91 -13.65
N ASN A 155 -9.44 6.19 -13.64
CA ASN A 155 -8.16 6.63 -14.16
C ASN A 155 -7.00 6.27 -13.20
N LEU A 156 -6.67 4.97 -13.13
CA LEU A 156 -5.60 4.44 -12.29
C LEU A 156 -4.23 4.62 -12.96
N SER A 157 -3.24 4.98 -12.16
CA SER A 157 -1.81 4.93 -12.55
C SER A 157 -1.27 3.50 -12.64
N GLY A 158 -1.86 2.56 -11.89
CA GLY A 158 -1.46 1.16 -11.97
C GLY A 158 -2.20 0.25 -11.00
N ILE A 159 -1.88 -1.03 -11.09
CA ILE A 159 -2.35 -2.07 -10.17
C ILE A 159 -1.15 -2.69 -9.46
N ILE A 160 -1.26 -2.85 -8.14
CA ILE A 160 -0.29 -3.54 -7.28
C ILE A 160 -0.90 -4.88 -6.89
N THR A 161 -0.25 -5.98 -7.27
CA THR A 161 -0.77 -7.34 -7.08
C THR A 161 0.35 -8.37 -6.98
N ASP A 162 0.08 -9.44 -6.26
CA ASP A 162 0.91 -10.65 -6.19
C ASP A 162 0.78 -11.52 -7.45
N PHE A 163 -0.18 -11.20 -8.33
CA PHE A 163 -0.46 -11.89 -9.58
C PHE A 163 -0.13 -11.03 -10.82
N PRO A 164 1.11 -10.53 -10.99
CA PRO A 164 1.45 -9.60 -12.07
C PRO A 164 1.29 -10.19 -13.47
N LYS A 165 1.32 -11.53 -13.60
CA LYS A 165 1.05 -12.21 -14.87
C LYS A 165 -0.39 -12.00 -15.35
N THR A 166 -1.35 -11.92 -14.43
CA THR A 166 -2.76 -11.64 -14.73
C THR A 166 -2.92 -10.25 -15.32
N VAL A 167 -2.41 -9.22 -14.63
CA VAL A 167 -2.47 -7.83 -15.12
C VAL A 167 -1.73 -7.69 -16.45
N ARG A 168 -0.58 -8.37 -16.60
CA ARG A 168 0.16 -8.37 -17.88
C ARG A 168 -0.64 -9.04 -19.01
N ARG A 169 -1.37 -10.12 -18.73
CA ARG A 169 -2.26 -10.77 -19.70
C ARG A 169 -3.37 -9.81 -20.12
N TYR A 170 -4.04 -9.18 -19.15
CA TYR A 170 -5.08 -8.19 -19.42
C TYR A 170 -4.58 -7.06 -20.33
N LYS A 171 -3.41 -6.46 -20.02
CA LYS A 171 -2.85 -5.35 -20.83
C LYS A 171 -2.45 -5.73 -22.26
N ARG A 172 -2.24 -7.01 -22.52
CA ARG A 172 -1.97 -7.52 -23.88
C ARG A 172 -3.24 -7.78 -24.67
N ASN A 173 -4.42 -7.69 -24.04
CA ASN A 173 -5.70 -7.84 -24.70
C ASN A 173 -5.92 -6.68 -25.67
N THR A 174 -6.06 -7.01 -26.95
CA THR A 174 -6.28 -6.04 -28.03
C THR A 174 -7.65 -5.38 -28.00
N CYS A 175 -8.61 -5.89 -27.23
CA CYS A 175 -9.92 -5.26 -27.10
C CYS A 175 -9.84 -3.94 -26.33
N THR A 176 -8.82 -3.75 -25.48
CA THR A 176 -8.66 -2.53 -24.67
C THR A 176 -8.33 -1.30 -25.52
N VAL A 177 -7.76 -1.48 -26.72
CA VAL A 177 -7.45 -0.37 -27.64
C VAL A 177 -8.62 0.02 -28.56
N LEU A 178 -9.72 -0.73 -28.54
CA LEU A 178 -10.87 -0.48 -29.42
C LEU A 178 -11.75 0.67 -28.94
N GLY A 179 -11.58 1.16 -27.70
CA GLY A 179 -12.35 2.27 -27.16
C GLY A 179 -13.85 2.05 -27.28
N LYS A 180 -14.53 2.86 -28.11
CA LYS A 180 -15.99 2.76 -28.33
C LYS A 180 -16.42 1.49 -29.08
N ASP A 181 -15.52 0.87 -29.85
CA ASP A 181 -15.79 -0.35 -30.61
C ASP A 181 -15.51 -1.62 -29.78
N MET A 182 -15.34 -1.46 -28.46
CA MET A 182 -15.10 -2.57 -27.55
C MET A 182 -16.30 -3.53 -27.53
N PRO A 183 -16.09 -4.84 -27.73
CA PRO A 183 -17.16 -5.83 -27.73
C PRO A 183 -17.98 -5.82 -26.44
N SER A 184 -19.26 -6.19 -26.53
CA SER A 184 -20.18 -6.19 -25.38
C SER A 184 -19.67 -7.01 -24.20
N TYR A 185 -19.00 -8.14 -24.45
CA TYR A 185 -18.42 -9.01 -23.42
C TYR A 185 -17.19 -8.41 -22.72
N MET A 186 -16.61 -7.33 -23.25
CA MET A 186 -15.53 -6.57 -22.63
C MET A 186 -16.03 -5.34 -21.88
N GLN A 187 -17.33 -5.05 -21.93
CA GLN A 187 -17.90 -3.98 -21.11
C GLN A 187 -17.83 -4.39 -19.63
N PRO A 188 -17.40 -3.50 -18.72
CA PRO A 188 -17.32 -3.83 -17.31
C PRO A 188 -18.73 -4.10 -16.75
N PRO A 189 -18.88 -5.07 -15.83
CA PRO A 189 -20.17 -5.32 -15.21
C PRO A 189 -20.62 -4.07 -14.44
N GLN A 190 -21.93 -3.82 -14.43
CA GLN A 190 -22.47 -2.73 -13.63
C GLN A 190 -22.42 -3.13 -12.15
N ALA A 191 -21.63 -2.40 -11.37
CA ALA A 191 -21.54 -2.56 -9.92
C ALA A 191 -22.92 -2.48 -9.26
N GLY A 192 -23.28 -3.51 -8.50
CA GLY A 192 -24.56 -3.62 -7.80
C GLY A 192 -25.73 -4.10 -8.64
N SER A 193 -25.48 -4.55 -9.87
CA SER A 193 -26.50 -5.21 -10.69
C SER A 193 -27.00 -6.50 -10.02
N LEU A 194 -26.14 -7.28 -9.36
CA LEU A 194 -26.56 -8.49 -8.65
C LEU A 194 -27.41 -8.19 -7.41
N ALA A 195 -27.13 -7.08 -6.71
CA ALA A 195 -27.90 -6.67 -5.54
C ALA A 195 -29.38 -6.35 -5.88
N GLN A 196 -29.66 -5.93 -7.12
CA GLN A 196 -31.04 -5.70 -7.58
C GLN A 196 -31.86 -7.01 -7.59
N PHE A 197 -31.24 -8.14 -7.94
CA PHE A 197 -31.91 -9.44 -7.93
C PHE A 197 -32.20 -9.94 -6.52
N LEU A 198 -31.38 -9.59 -5.52
CA LEU A 198 -31.65 -9.96 -4.12
C LEU A 198 -33.00 -9.41 -3.61
N GLN A 199 -33.39 -8.22 -4.09
CA GLN A 199 -34.70 -7.64 -3.77
C GLN A 199 -35.85 -8.48 -4.33
N THR A 200 -35.67 -9.05 -5.52
CA THR A 200 -36.66 -9.95 -6.16
C THR A 200 -36.91 -11.21 -5.34
N PHE A 201 -35.87 -11.75 -4.70
CA PHE A 201 -35.99 -12.95 -3.85
C PHE A 201 -36.48 -12.66 -2.43
N LYS A 202 -36.84 -11.40 -2.11
CA LYS A 202 -37.17 -10.94 -0.74
C LYS A 202 -36.07 -11.24 0.28
N THR A 203 -34.84 -11.46 -0.19
CA THR A 203 -33.66 -11.62 0.65
C THR A 203 -32.98 -10.28 0.73
N GLN A 204 -33.30 -9.49 1.76
CA GLN A 204 -32.60 -8.24 1.95
C GLN A 204 -31.22 -8.54 2.56
N PRO A 205 -30.12 -8.12 1.93
CA PRO A 205 -28.82 -8.23 2.56
C PRO A 205 -28.85 -7.50 3.93
N PRO A 206 -28.07 -7.97 4.92
CA PRO A 206 -27.98 -7.30 6.21
C PRO A 206 -27.73 -5.80 6.04
N SER A 207 -28.36 -4.99 6.91
CA SER A 207 -28.02 -3.58 7.01
C SER A 207 -26.53 -3.46 7.34
N LEU A 208 -25.80 -2.74 6.49
CA LEU A 208 -24.37 -2.54 6.68
C LEU A 208 -24.12 -1.25 7.45
N PRO A 209 -23.18 -1.25 8.41
CA PRO A 209 -22.70 0.00 8.97
C PRO A 209 -22.11 0.87 7.84
N PRO A 210 -22.19 2.21 7.97
CA PRO A 210 -21.44 3.10 7.11
C PRO A 210 -19.95 2.72 7.11
N MET A 211 -19.32 2.73 5.94
CA MET A 211 -17.86 2.59 5.87
C MET A 211 -17.21 3.81 6.52
N SER A 212 -16.00 3.61 7.04
CA SER A 212 -15.31 4.69 7.74
C SER A 212 -14.86 5.78 6.76
N THR A 213 -14.89 7.02 7.23
CA THR A 213 -14.35 8.18 6.49
C THR A 213 -12.88 8.37 6.82
N LEU A 214 -12.07 8.69 5.80
CA LEU A 214 -10.70 9.13 6.02
C LEU A 214 -10.71 10.55 6.59
N ASN A 215 -10.16 10.70 7.79
CA ASN A 215 -10.10 11.96 8.52
C ASN A 215 -8.64 12.40 8.67
N SER A 216 -8.41 13.68 8.93
CA SER A 216 -7.05 14.21 9.11
C SER A 216 -6.28 13.49 10.22
N SER A 217 -6.95 13.16 11.32
CA SER A 217 -6.35 12.43 12.45
C SER A 217 -5.92 11.00 12.11
N SER A 218 -6.44 10.39 11.04
CA SER A 218 -5.99 9.08 10.55
C SER A 218 -4.86 9.17 9.52
N VAL A 219 -4.44 10.38 9.17
CA VAL A 219 -3.35 10.65 8.24
C VAL A 219 -2.16 11.25 8.98
N GLU A 220 -2.41 12.13 9.95
CA GLU A 220 -1.36 12.79 10.72
C GLU A 220 -0.74 11.84 11.74
N GLU A 221 0.59 11.69 11.66
CA GLU A 221 1.38 10.90 12.61
C GLU A 221 2.44 11.79 13.29
N PRO A 222 2.85 11.44 14.52
CA PRO A 222 3.99 12.10 15.17
C PRO A 222 5.27 11.98 14.33
N PRO A 223 6.23 12.92 14.46
CA PRO A 223 7.53 12.79 13.80
C PRO A 223 8.25 11.50 14.18
N LEU A 224 8.97 10.90 13.21
CA LEU A 224 9.78 9.73 13.45
C LEU A 224 10.78 9.96 14.60
N PRO A 225 10.95 8.98 15.51
CA PRO A 225 11.95 9.06 16.55
C PRO A 225 13.36 9.14 15.94
N THR A 226 14.28 9.76 16.66
CA THR A 226 15.70 9.84 16.27
C THR A 226 16.45 8.65 16.86
N VAL A 227 17.42 8.11 16.12
CA VAL A 227 18.29 7.04 16.64
C VAL A 227 19.07 7.56 17.84
N ALA A 228 18.83 6.97 19.01
CA ALA A 228 19.70 7.18 20.16
C ALA A 228 21.04 6.49 19.88
N LEU A 229 22.14 7.26 19.83
CA LEU A 229 23.48 6.71 19.86
C LEU A 229 23.60 5.86 21.13
N ARG A 230 23.71 4.53 20.98
CA ARG A 230 24.21 3.69 22.07
C ARG A 230 25.65 4.11 22.29
N SER A 231 25.88 4.99 23.25
CA SER A 231 27.22 5.29 23.73
C SER A 231 27.86 3.98 24.14
N VAL A 232 28.86 3.53 23.39
CA VAL A 232 29.83 2.57 23.92
C VAL A 232 30.50 3.29 25.07
N SER A 233 30.13 2.96 26.29
CA SER A 233 30.88 3.40 27.45
C SER A 233 32.23 2.71 27.39
N ASP A 234 33.22 3.42 26.87
CA ASP A 234 34.63 3.10 27.10
C ASP A 234 34.86 3.17 28.62
N GLY A 235 34.83 2.00 29.25
CA GLY A 235 35.07 1.85 30.67
C GLY A 235 36.53 2.14 31.00
N SER A 236 36.80 3.36 31.46
CA SER A 236 38.04 3.65 32.18
C SER A 236 37.96 3.05 33.58
N ALA A 237 38.86 2.12 33.86
CA ALA A 237 39.00 1.43 35.12
C ALA A 237 39.38 2.36 36.29
N SER A 238 38.78 2.15 37.45
CA SER A 238 39.45 2.26 38.75
C SER A 238 38.76 1.30 39.72
N GLY A 239 39.55 0.37 40.27
CA GLY A 239 39.06 -0.83 40.94
C GLY A 239 38.85 -0.71 42.44
N ALA A 240 38.08 -1.66 42.97
CA ALA A 240 38.34 -2.34 44.24
C ALA A 240 37.49 -3.63 44.35
N THR A 241 38.22 -4.74 44.34
CA THR A 241 37.95 -6.14 44.74
C THR A 241 36.73 -6.49 45.61
N LYS A 242 36.02 -7.58 45.23
CA LYS A 242 35.95 -8.87 45.97
C LYS A 242 35.29 -9.99 45.12
N THR A 243 35.99 -11.12 44.98
CA THR A 243 35.65 -12.42 44.35
C THR A 243 34.97 -13.38 45.36
N PRO A 244 34.62 -14.66 45.03
CA PRO A 244 34.15 -15.30 43.78
C PRO A 244 32.91 -16.21 43.97
N GLY A 245 32.22 -16.56 42.88
CA GLY A 245 31.32 -17.71 42.79
C GLY A 245 31.17 -18.18 41.33
N THR A 246 31.51 -19.44 41.05
CA THR A 246 31.65 -20.07 39.71
C THR A 246 30.66 -21.24 39.60
N PRO A 247 30.48 -21.90 38.44
CA PRO A 247 29.89 -21.46 37.17
C PRO A 247 28.56 -22.21 36.90
N SER A 248 27.76 -21.81 35.90
CA SER A 248 26.97 -22.81 35.17
C SER A 248 26.68 -22.33 33.74
N ASP A 249 26.73 -23.29 32.84
CA ASP A 249 27.05 -23.17 31.42
C ASP A 249 26.02 -22.41 30.58
N ALA A 250 26.53 -21.62 29.65
CA ALA A 250 25.78 -21.16 28.48
C ALA A 250 25.78 -22.25 27.40
N PRO A 251 24.67 -22.47 26.69
CA PRO A 251 24.74 -22.80 25.28
C PRO A 251 24.71 -21.51 24.47
N THR A 252 25.77 -21.32 23.70
CA THR A 252 25.93 -20.26 22.70
C THR A 252 24.84 -20.44 21.63
N ALA A 253 23.77 -19.67 21.70
CA ALA A 253 22.81 -19.58 20.61
C ALA A 253 23.30 -18.51 19.63
N THR A 254 24.00 -18.95 18.58
CA THR A 254 24.15 -18.19 17.33
C THR A 254 22.76 -17.83 16.82
N VAL A 255 22.34 -16.58 17.06
CA VAL A 255 21.09 -16.05 16.51
C VAL A 255 21.31 -15.84 15.02
N ASN A 256 20.82 -16.81 14.26
CA ASN A 256 20.70 -16.76 12.81
C ASN A 256 19.88 -15.51 12.44
N ALA A 257 20.44 -14.67 11.57
CA ALA A 257 19.79 -13.47 11.07
C ALA A 257 18.49 -13.87 10.33
N GLY A 258 17.36 -13.77 11.03
CA GLY A 258 16.04 -13.96 10.46
C GLY A 258 15.80 -12.92 9.36
N MET A 259 15.43 -13.41 8.18
CA MET A 259 15.16 -12.66 6.96
C MET A 259 14.52 -11.28 7.20
N LEU A 260 15.23 -10.24 6.78
CA LEU A 260 14.63 -8.95 6.42
C LEU A 260 13.85 -9.14 5.10
N LEU A 261 12.52 -9.19 5.20
CA LEU A 261 11.63 -9.17 4.03
C LEU A 261 11.50 -7.73 3.51
N VAL A 262 12.49 -7.28 2.73
CA VAL A 262 12.26 -6.18 1.78
C VAL A 262 11.54 -6.79 0.58
N MET A 263 10.21 -6.72 0.61
CA MET A 263 9.38 -7.21 -0.50
C MET A 263 9.48 -6.21 -1.67
N VAL A 264 10.25 -6.58 -2.70
CA VAL A 264 10.33 -5.84 -3.96
C VAL A 264 9.17 -6.31 -4.84
N PHE A 265 8.10 -5.52 -4.91
CA PHE A 265 7.01 -5.77 -5.85
C PHE A 265 7.28 -5.10 -7.20
N THR A 266 6.85 -5.77 -8.27
CA THR A 266 6.81 -5.18 -9.61
C THR A 266 5.47 -4.47 -9.78
N ALA A 267 5.47 -3.14 -9.82
CA ALA A 267 4.30 -2.38 -10.24
C ALA A 267 4.25 -2.34 -11.77
N LEU A 268 3.09 -2.69 -12.36
CA LEU A 268 2.86 -2.61 -13.80
C LEU A 268 2.03 -1.33 -14.09
N LEU A 269 2.67 -0.31 -14.66
CA LEU A 269 2.01 0.91 -15.17
C LEU A 269 1.01 0.54 -16.27
N ILE A 270 -0.24 1.06 -16.17
CA ILE A 270 -1.31 0.86 -17.18
C ILE A 270 -0.98 1.67 -18.44
#